data_AF-F8L6D2-F1
#
_entry.id   AF-F8L6D2-F1
#
_cell.length_a   1.000
_cell.length_b   1.000
_cell.length_c   1.000
_cell.angle_alpha   90.00
_cell.angle_beta   90.00
_cell.angle_gamma   90.00
#
_symmetry.space_group_name_H-M   'P 1'
#
loop_
_entity.id
_entity.type
_entity.pdbx_description
1 polymer ?
#
loop_
_entity_poly.entity_id
_entity_poly.type
_entity_poly.pdbx_seq_one_letter_code
_entity_poly.pdbx_strand_id
1 'polypeptide(L)'
;MALKDTVKKMHTMLEEMVGDLKKAERGIKAASQRVRTGTIKFAKLAKLYRKESMIAERGGKKTVKKKTPQKKNKTVAKKAAPKKAKTPRRKTMH
;
A
#
# COMPACT_ATOMS: atom_id res chain seq x y z
N MET A 1 -8.54 6.74 7.80
CA MET A 1 -9.24 6.41 9.06
C MET A 1 -9.44 7.73 9.80
N ALA A 2 -10.31 7.80 10.81
CA ALA A 2 -10.18 8.92 11.74
C ALA A 2 -8.88 8.71 12.54
N LEU A 3 -8.20 9.80 12.91
CA LEU A 3 -6.94 9.73 13.65
C LEU A 3 -7.06 8.83 14.90
N LYS A 4 -8.19 8.94 15.61
CA LYS A 4 -8.51 8.12 16.79
C LYS A 4 -8.52 6.62 16.50
N ASP A 5 -9.05 6.20 15.34
CA ASP A 5 -9.10 4.79 14.95
C ASP A 5 -7.70 4.28 14.60
N THR A 6 -6.89 5.12 13.93
CA THR A 6 -5.50 4.80 13.61
C THR A 6 -4.67 4.64 14.88
N VAL A 7 -4.87 5.51 15.88
CA VAL A 7 -4.21 5.40 17.19
C VAL A 7 -4.58 4.09 17.87
N LYS A 8 -5.88 3.75 17.96
CA LYS A 8 -6.33 2.48 18.55
C LYS A 8 -5.70 1.28 17.83
N LYS A 9 -5.69 1.30 16.49
CA LYS A 9 -5.11 0.22 15.69
C LYS A 9 -3.61 0.09 15.88
N MET A 10 -2.89 1.20 16.02
CA MET A 10 -1.47 1.18 16.35
C MET A 10 -1.22 0.59 17.74
N HIS A 11 -2.03 0.95 18.73
CA HIS A 11 -1.94 0.41 20.08
C HIS A 11 -2.13 -1.11 20.11
N THR A 12 -3.24 -1.61 19.57
CA THR A 12 -3.52 -3.05 19.51
C THR A 12 -2.41 -3.82 18.79
N MET A 13 -1.89 -3.28 17.67
CA MET A 13 -0.80 -3.93 16.95
C MET A 13 0.50 -3.98 17.75
N LEU A 14 0.78 -2.94 18.55
CA LEU A 14 1.94 -2.96 19.45
C LEU A 14 1.78 -4.01 20.56
N GLU A 15 0.60 -4.12 21.16
CA GLU A 15 0.31 -5.14 22.19
C GLU A 15 0.48 -6.57 21.64
N GLU A 16 -0.05 -6.85 20.46
CA GLU A 16 0.13 -8.12 19.76
C GLU A 16 1.61 -8.42 19.49
N MET A 17 2.35 -7.42 18.98
CA MET A 17 3.78 -7.55 18.69
C MET A 17 4.61 -7.78 19.95
N VAL A 18 4.29 -7.13 21.08
CA VAL A 18 4.93 -7.38 22.37
C VAL A 18 4.70 -8.83 22.82
N GLY A 19 3.48 -9.34 22.65
CA GLY A 19 3.16 -10.74 22.94
C GLY A 19 3.97 -11.73 22.08
N ASP A 20 4.14 -11.42 20.79
CA ASP A 20 4.95 -12.24 19.88
C ASP A 20 6.45 -12.09 20.13
N LEU A 21 6.95 -10.93 20.56
CA LEU A 21 8.35 -10.73 20.96
C LEU A 21 8.72 -11.63 22.14
N LYS A 22 7.89 -11.68 23.19
CA LYS A 22 8.10 -12.59 24.33
C LYS A 22 8.17 -14.07 23.92
N LYS A 23 7.41 -14.46 22.90
CA LYS A 23 7.44 -15.82 22.33
C LYS A 23 8.67 -16.05 21.46
N ALA A 24 9.10 -15.03 20.70
CA ALA A 24 10.29 -15.07 19.89
C ALA A 24 11.56 -15.20 20.74
N GLU A 25 11.64 -14.51 21.88
CA GLU A 25 12.71 -14.65 22.88
C GLU A 25 12.87 -16.09 23.38
N ARG A 26 11.75 -16.83 23.49
CA ARG A 26 11.74 -18.26 23.84
C ARG A 26 12.11 -19.19 22.67
N GLY A 27 12.54 -18.64 21.53
CA GLY A 27 12.94 -19.41 20.35
C GLY A 27 11.79 -19.85 19.44
N ILE A 28 10.57 -19.34 19.63
CA ILE A 28 9.43 -19.70 18.76
C ILE A 28 9.57 -19.00 17.40
N LYS A 29 10.01 -19.76 16.38
CA LYS A 29 10.26 -19.26 15.01
C LYS A 29 9.03 -18.60 14.37
N ALA A 30 7.85 -19.17 14.58
CA ALA A 30 6.60 -18.61 14.05
C ALA A 30 6.30 -17.22 14.62
N ALA A 31 6.56 -17.00 15.91
CA ALA A 31 6.40 -15.70 16.55
C ALA A 31 7.40 -14.68 16.00
N SER A 32 8.66 -15.09 15.80
CA SER A 32 9.67 -14.24 15.15
C SER A 32 9.24 -13.77 13.76
N GLN A 33 8.65 -14.67 12.97
CA GLN A 33 8.11 -14.32 11.65
C GLN A 33 6.90 -13.37 11.76
N ARG A 34 6.00 -13.59 12.72
CA ARG A 34 4.89 -12.66 12.98
C ARG A 34 5.39 -11.28 13.35
N VAL A 35 6.37 -11.15 14.27
CA VAL A 35 7.02 -9.87 14.61
C VAL A 35 7.56 -9.19 13.35
N ARG A 36 8.29 -9.92 12.47
CA ARG A 36 8.80 -9.38 11.21
C ARG A 36 7.69 -8.86 10.30
N THR A 37 6.59 -9.58 10.15
CA THR A 37 5.46 -9.09 9.34
C THR A 37 4.72 -7.94 10.02
N GLY A 38 4.65 -7.97 11.35
CA GLY A 38 4.04 -6.95 12.21
C GLY A 38 4.75 -5.61 12.07
N THR A 39 6.08 -5.58 12.13
CA THR A 39 6.88 -4.35 11.95
C THR A 39 6.63 -3.72 10.57
N ILE A 40 6.54 -4.52 9.51
CA ILE A 40 6.25 -4.02 8.15
C ILE A 40 4.85 -3.41 8.08
N LYS A 41 3.85 -4.05 8.69
CA LYS A 41 2.46 -3.53 8.75
C LYS A 41 2.40 -2.27 9.60
N PHE A 42 3.05 -2.26 10.76
CA PHE A 42 3.12 -1.13 11.66
C PHE A 42 3.78 0.08 10.99
N ALA A 43 4.87 -0.11 10.23
CA ALA A 43 5.50 0.97 9.48
C ALA A 43 4.54 1.64 8.47
N LYS A 44 3.64 0.87 7.84
CA LYS A 44 2.61 1.43 6.94
C LYS A 44 1.57 2.23 7.72
N LEU A 45 1.12 1.73 8.88
CA LEU A 45 0.19 2.43 9.76
C LEU A 45 0.81 3.71 10.34
N ALA A 46 2.07 3.68 10.76
CA ALA A 46 2.78 4.85 11.27
C ALA A 46 2.88 5.98 10.23
N LYS A 47 3.08 5.63 8.95
CA LYS A 47 3.03 6.61 7.85
C LYS A 47 1.63 7.21 7.68
N LEU A 48 0.57 6.42 7.86
CA LEU A 48 -0.81 6.91 7.81
C LEU A 48 -1.09 7.85 8.99
N TYR A 49 -0.74 7.43 10.21
CA TYR A 49 -0.85 8.24 11.41
C TYR A 49 -0.16 9.60 11.26
N ARG A 50 1.07 9.63 10.75
CA ARG A 50 1.79 10.90 10.51
C ARG A 50 1.03 11.84 9.57
N LYS A 51 0.35 11.32 8.56
CA LYS A 51 -0.45 12.15 7.64
C LYS A 51 -1.71 12.67 8.34
N GLU A 52 -2.41 11.79 9.04
CA GLU A 52 -3.66 12.11 9.74
C GLU A 52 -3.43 13.08 10.91
N SER A 53 -2.35 12.91 11.68
CA SER A 53 -1.98 13.83 12.77
C SER A 53 -1.70 15.22 12.23
N MET A 54 -0.91 15.34 11.16
CA MET A 54 -0.65 16.64 10.52
C MET A 54 -1.89 17.30 9.92
N ILE A 55 -2.93 16.54 9.55
CA ILE A 55 -4.20 17.09 9.05
C ILE A 55 -5.06 17.54 10.22
N ALA A 56 -5.09 16.78 11.31
CA ALA A 56 -5.81 17.12 12.53
C ALA A 56 -5.25 18.40 13.18
N GLU A 57 -3.93 18.49 13.33
CA GLU A 57 -3.24 19.66 13.90
C GLU A 57 -3.41 20.94 13.05
N ARG A 58 -3.49 20.80 11.72
CA ARG A 58 -3.65 21.95 10.81
C ARG A 58 -5.10 22.39 10.63
N GLY A 59 -6.00 22.02 11.54
CA GLY A 59 -7.39 22.48 11.52
C GLY A 59 -8.11 22.13 10.22
N GLY A 60 -8.13 20.85 9.85
CA GLY A 60 -9.14 20.31 8.94
C GLY A 60 -9.35 21.05 7.60
N LYS A 61 -8.32 21.64 6.97
CA LYS A 61 -8.45 22.14 5.59
C LYS A 61 -7.10 22.29 4.89
N LYS A 62 -6.46 21.16 4.55
CA LYS A 62 -5.59 21.18 3.37
C LYS A 62 -6.50 21.04 2.17
N THR A 63 -6.71 22.14 1.47
CA THR A 63 -7.15 22.17 0.09
C THR A 63 -6.34 21.14 -0.70
N VAL A 64 -6.93 19.96 -0.89
CA VAL A 64 -6.62 19.15 -2.06
C VAL A 64 -6.98 20.08 -3.20
N LYS A 65 -5.99 20.76 -3.79
CA LYS A 65 -6.13 21.33 -5.12
C LYS A 65 -6.45 20.14 -6.00
N LYS A 66 -7.75 19.86 -6.14
CA LYS A 66 -8.31 18.93 -7.09
C LYS A 66 -7.82 19.48 -8.41
N LYS A 67 -6.78 18.85 -8.99
CA LYS A 67 -6.40 19.15 -10.37
C LYS A 67 -7.68 18.93 -11.16
N THR A 68 -8.26 20.02 -11.64
CA THR A 68 -9.39 20.00 -12.54
C THR A 68 -9.02 19.04 -13.66
N PRO A 69 -9.83 18.00 -13.94
CA PRO A 69 -9.59 17.18 -15.11
C PRO A 69 -9.73 18.12 -16.31
N GLN A 70 -8.59 18.46 -16.90
CA GLN A 70 -8.55 19.28 -18.10
C GLN A 70 -9.30 18.48 -19.17
N LYS A 71 -10.46 18.99 -19.53
CA LYS A 71 -11.38 18.45 -20.52
C LYS A 71 -10.64 18.43 -21.87
N LYS A 72 -9.97 17.32 -22.20
CA LYS A 72 -9.49 17.06 -23.57
C LYS A 72 -10.70 16.73 -24.41
N ASN A 73 -11.32 17.78 -24.94
CA ASN A 73 -12.33 17.65 -25.97
C ASN A 73 -11.65 17.75 -27.34
N LYS A 74 -12.19 16.96 -28.28
CA LYS A 74 -11.89 16.86 -29.72
C LYS A 74 -10.76 15.88 -30.08
N THR A 75 -10.91 14.94 -31.00
CA THR A 75 -11.99 14.65 -31.97
C THR A 75 -11.75 13.27 -32.56
N VAL A 76 -12.84 12.64 -33.00
CA VAL A 76 -12.94 11.33 -33.64
C VAL A 76 -12.32 11.32 -35.05
N ALA A 77 -11.55 10.28 -35.38
CA ALA A 77 -11.41 9.58 -36.68
C ALA A 77 -10.11 8.76 -36.65
N LYS A 78 -9.95 7.53 -37.15
CA LYS A 78 -10.74 6.69 -38.06
C LYS A 78 -10.24 5.24 -37.86
N LYS A 79 -11.11 4.26 -38.08
CA LYS A 79 -10.85 2.81 -38.08
C LYS A 79 -9.65 2.38 -38.93
N ALA A 80 -8.90 1.39 -38.45
CA ALA A 80 -8.43 0.27 -39.28
C ALA A 80 -8.12 -0.96 -38.40
N ALA A 81 -8.61 -2.12 -38.86
CA ALA A 81 -8.67 -3.41 -38.16
C ALA A 81 -7.35 -4.23 -38.31
N PRO A 82 -7.24 -5.45 -37.74
CA PRO A 82 -6.01 -6.06 -37.24
C PRO A 82 -5.17 -6.76 -38.32
N LYS A 83 -3.85 -6.91 -38.09
CA LYS A 83 -3.01 -7.84 -38.87
C LYS A 83 -2.43 -8.94 -37.99
N LYS A 84 -2.62 -10.15 -38.52
CA LYS A 84 -2.44 -11.49 -37.94
C LYS A 84 -0.98 -11.84 -37.64
N ALA A 85 -0.86 -12.76 -36.69
CA ALA A 85 0.16 -13.77 -36.42
C ALA A 85 1.24 -14.03 -37.49
N LYS A 86 2.48 -14.20 -36.99
CA LYS A 86 3.49 -15.11 -37.56
C LYS A 86 4.36 -15.72 -36.44
N THR A 87 3.98 -16.90 -35.96
CA THR A 87 4.93 -17.98 -35.63
C THR A 87 5.13 -18.84 -36.90
N PRO A 88 6.10 -19.76 -37.01
CA PRO A 88 7.23 -20.10 -36.12
C PRO A 88 8.59 -20.16 -36.88
N ARG A 89 9.72 -20.30 -36.17
CA ARG A 89 10.84 -21.07 -36.75
C ARG A 89 11.72 -21.74 -35.68
N ARG A 90 11.81 -23.05 -35.86
CA ARG A 90 12.53 -24.08 -35.12
C ARG A 90 13.97 -24.19 -35.68
N LYS A 91 14.96 -24.40 -34.83
CA LYS A 91 16.30 -24.98 -35.13
C LYS A 91 16.89 -25.47 -33.79
N THR A 92 16.69 -26.75 -33.43
CA THR A 92 17.61 -27.91 -33.59
C THR A 92 18.89 -27.83 -32.77
N MET A 93 18.97 -28.74 -31.79
CA MET A 93 20.09 -29.57 -31.29
C MET A 93 21.49 -28.95 -31.16
N HIS A 94 22.13 -29.17 -30.00
CA HIS A 94 23.20 -30.17 -29.79
C HIS A 94 23.04 -30.78 -28.38
#